data_AF-A0A6L7S323-F1
#
_entry.id   AF-A0A6L7S323-F1
#
_cell.length_a   1.000
_cell.length_b   1.000
_cell.length_c   1.000
_cell.angle_alpha   90.00
_cell.angle_beta   90.00
_cell.angle_gamma   90.00
#
_symmetry.space_group_name_H-M   'P 1'
#
loop_
_entity.id
_entity.type
_entity.pdbx_description
1 polymer ?
#
loop_
_entity_poly.entity_id
_entity_poly.type
_entity_poly.pdbx_seq_one_letter_code
_entity_poly.pdbx_strand_id
1 'polypeptide(L)'
;MTEPQAVKIQLNACGQRVDKGQRLRLALSTAYWPVIWPANEKATLTIEPGSARLDLPVRPGRDSDNELAPFPSPEGASPATIRQHARGFYDRRRHVDLGTGVEINSRRSSIGTETHVHTGLEIKRFSNERFEIHPDDPNSAIGTCHWCQSYSRDDWMAETRTDVSVYALRDCWRIEARLVARDADGVVAERKWTEDVPRDLV
;
A
#
# COMPACT_ATOMS: atom_id res chain seq x y z
N MET A 1 10.98 -31.42 14.23
CA MET A 1 11.84 -30.23 14.32
C MET A 1 12.15 -29.80 12.91
N THR A 2 11.88 -28.54 12.56
CA THR A 2 12.30 -27.94 11.29
C THR A 2 13.83 -27.85 11.25
N GLU A 3 14.44 -28.26 10.15
CA GLU A 3 15.88 -28.16 9.97
C GLU A 3 16.29 -26.68 9.78
N PRO A 4 17.38 -26.20 10.42
CA PRO A 4 17.88 -24.85 10.20
C PRO A 4 18.18 -24.59 8.71
N GLN A 5 17.70 -23.47 8.19
CA GLN A 5 17.92 -23.05 6.80
C GLN A 5 18.76 -21.79 6.77
N ALA A 6 19.85 -21.81 5.99
CA ALA A 6 20.65 -20.62 5.73
C ALA A 6 19.96 -19.76 4.66
N VAL A 7 19.56 -18.55 5.03
CA VAL A 7 18.86 -17.61 4.13
C VAL A 7 19.72 -16.36 3.93
N LYS A 8 19.86 -15.92 2.68
CA LYS A 8 20.47 -14.64 2.33
C LYS A 8 19.40 -13.70 1.77
N ILE A 9 19.16 -12.58 2.45
CA ILE A 9 18.18 -11.57 2.05
C ILE A 9 18.94 -10.34 1.53
N GLN A 10 18.72 -9.99 0.27
CA GLN A 10 19.26 -8.76 -0.29
C GLN A 10 18.38 -7.57 0.14
N LEU A 11 18.96 -6.58 0.80
CA LEU A 11 18.28 -5.33 1.14
C LEU A 11 18.32 -4.34 -0.03
N ASN A 12 17.36 -3.42 -0.04
CA ASN A 12 17.34 -2.30 -0.99
C ASN A 12 18.63 -1.47 -0.87
N ALA A 13 19.10 -0.96 -2.01
CA ALA A 13 20.27 -0.08 -2.03
C ALA A 13 20.01 1.19 -1.22
N CYS A 14 21.03 1.63 -0.48
CA CYS A 14 20.95 2.80 0.39
C CYS A 14 22.27 3.56 0.34
N GLY A 15 22.21 4.88 0.12
CA GLY A 15 23.34 5.79 0.27
C GLY A 15 23.13 6.67 1.49
N GLN A 16 23.64 6.23 2.65
CA GLN A 16 23.49 6.95 3.92
C GLN A 16 24.82 7.06 4.65
N ARG A 17 25.03 8.21 5.29
CA ARG A 17 26.15 8.46 6.21
C ARG A 17 25.63 8.28 7.62
N VAL A 18 26.25 7.37 8.37
CA VAL A 18 25.93 7.12 9.79
C VAL A 18 26.95 7.87 10.65
N ASP A 19 26.55 9.04 11.13
CA ASP A 19 27.43 9.91 11.92
C ASP A 19 27.59 9.43 13.36
N LYS A 20 28.63 9.96 14.04
CA LYS A 20 28.87 9.68 15.46
C LYS A 20 27.62 9.96 16.29
N GLY A 21 27.21 8.95 17.07
CA GLY A 21 26.01 9.01 17.90
C GLY A 21 24.75 8.40 17.25
N GLN A 22 24.76 8.18 15.94
CA GLN A 22 23.71 7.45 15.25
C GLN A 22 23.90 5.94 15.38
N ARG A 23 22.81 5.18 15.22
CA ARG A 23 22.80 3.73 15.30
C ARG A 23 21.96 3.14 14.17
N LEU A 24 22.42 2.02 13.63
CA LEU A 24 21.62 1.20 12.73
C LEU A 24 20.80 0.20 13.55
N ARG A 25 19.53 0.04 13.17
CA ARG A 25 18.63 -0.95 13.74
C ARG A 25 18.13 -1.87 12.63
N LEU A 26 18.39 -3.17 12.78
CA LEU A 26 17.72 -4.20 12.00
C LEU A 26 16.47 -4.66 12.76
N ALA A 27 15.33 -4.67 12.08
CA ALA A 27 14.09 -5.22 12.59
C ALA A 27 13.61 -6.31 11.64
N LEU A 28 13.23 -7.46 12.20
CA LEU A 28 12.72 -8.60 11.46
C LEU A 28 11.31 -8.88 11.96
N SER A 29 10.38 -9.15 11.03
CA SER A 29 8.99 -9.46 11.32
C SER A 29 8.51 -10.53 10.35
N THR A 30 7.68 -11.44 10.85
CA THR A 30 6.97 -12.45 10.02
C THR A 30 5.65 -11.92 9.47
N ALA A 31 5.27 -10.68 9.81
CA ALA A 31 4.04 -10.04 9.35
C ALA A 31 4.28 -8.55 9.01
N TYR A 32 3.61 -8.08 7.96
CA TYR A 32 3.61 -6.66 7.58
C TYR A 32 2.21 -6.15 7.22
N TRP A 33 1.25 -6.45 8.10
CA TRP A 33 -0.14 -6.01 7.96
C TRP A 33 -0.27 -4.48 8.05
N PRO A 34 -1.17 -3.84 7.29
CA PRO A 34 -2.02 -4.36 6.21
C PRO A 34 -1.37 -4.22 4.82
N VAL A 35 -0.05 -4.03 4.74
CA VAL A 35 0.66 -3.86 3.45
C VAL A 35 0.82 -5.22 2.76
N ILE A 36 1.19 -6.23 3.53
CA ILE A 36 1.30 -7.62 3.12
C ILE A 36 0.27 -8.42 3.91
N TRP A 37 -0.57 -9.17 3.21
CA TRP A 37 -1.58 -10.03 3.83
C TRP A 37 -0.92 -11.19 4.58
N PRO A 38 -1.54 -11.71 5.65
CA PRO A 38 -0.91 -12.77 6.44
C PRO A 38 -0.76 -14.07 5.63
N ALA A 39 0.21 -14.92 5.98
CA ALA A 39 0.23 -16.33 5.54
C ALA A 39 -0.95 -17.10 6.18
N ASN A 40 -1.28 -18.31 5.72
CA ASN A 40 -2.40 -19.09 6.30
C ASN A 40 -2.12 -19.68 7.69
N GLU A 41 -0.86 -19.70 8.10
CA GLU A 41 -0.41 -20.19 9.40
C GLU A 41 0.52 -19.18 10.08
N LYS A 42 0.53 -19.22 11.42
CA LYS A 42 1.45 -18.39 12.20
C LYS A 42 2.86 -18.97 12.14
N ALA A 43 3.76 -18.26 11.48
CA ALA A 43 5.17 -18.59 11.49
C ALA A 43 5.86 -18.06 12.75
N THR A 44 6.63 -18.92 13.42
CA THR A 44 7.61 -18.53 14.43
C THR A 44 9.00 -18.62 13.82
N LEU A 45 9.74 -17.51 13.88
CA LEU A 45 11.12 -17.45 13.40
C LEU A 45 12.08 -17.45 14.59
N THR A 46 12.99 -18.41 14.62
CA THR A 46 14.08 -18.48 15.59
C THR A 46 15.38 -18.20 14.88
N ILE A 47 16.16 -17.25 15.40
CA ILE A 47 17.50 -16.94 14.92
C ILE A 47 18.48 -17.53 15.91
N GLU A 48 19.32 -18.44 15.45
CA GLU A 48 20.36 -19.00 16.29
C GLU A 48 21.33 -17.89 16.74
N PRO A 49 21.66 -17.81 18.04
CA PRO A 49 22.59 -16.80 18.53
C PRO A 49 23.93 -16.85 17.80
N GLY A 50 24.37 -15.72 17.25
CA GLY A 50 25.63 -15.61 16.52
C GLY A 50 25.63 -16.10 15.07
N SER A 51 24.51 -16.65 14.56
CA SER A 51 24.43 -17.13 13.17
C SER A 51 24.06 -16.03 12.16
N ALA A 52 23.43 -14.95 12.64
CA ALA A 52 23.02 -13.83 11.80
C ALA A 52 24.14 -12.77 11.69
N ARG A 53 24.31 -12.24 10.49
CA ARG A 53 25.17 -11.07 10.22
C ARG A 53 24.47 -10.10 9.28
N LEU A 54 24.86 -8.82 9.36
CA LEU A 54 24.42 -7.76 8.46
C LEU A 54 25.63 -7.27 7.67
N ASP A 55 25.73 -7.68 6.42
CA ASP A 55 26.82 -7.29 5.53
C ASP A 55 26.47 -5.93 4.88
N LEU A 56 27.15 -4.85 5.28
CA LEU A 56 26.93 -3.50 4.76
C LEU A 56 28.05 -3.09 3.80
N PRO A 57 27.74 -2.69 2.55
CA PRO A 57 28.74 -2.11 1.67
C PRO A 57 29.16 -0.74 2.21
N VAL A 58 30.44 -0.58 2.57
CA VAL A 58 31.00 0.70 3.00
C VAL A 58 31.80 1.29 1.85
N ARG A 59 31.37 2.46 1.36
CA ARG A 59 32.14 3.24 0.40
C ARG A 59 33.17 4.11 1.16
N PRO A 60 34.49 3.89 0.98
CA PRO A 60 35.48 4.79 1.55
C PRO A 60 35.37 6.17 0.89
N GLY A 61 35.58 7.23 1.67
CA GLY A 61 35.75 8.57 1.13
C GLY A 61 36.98 8.65 0.23
N ARG A 62 36.94 9.53 -0.78
CA ARG A 62 38.08 9.80 -1.69
C ARG A 62 38.28 11.31 -1.78
N ASP A 63 39.50 11.75 -2.06
CA ASP A 63 39.79 13.20 -2.17
C ASP A 63 38.96 13.90 -3.25
N SER A 64 38.66 13.17 -4.34
CA SER A 64 37.76 13.62 -5.41
C SER A 64 36.35 13.95 -4.94
N ASP A 65 35.92 13.46 -3.76
CA ASP A 65 34.61 13.77 -3.20
C ASP A 65 34.49 15.26 -2.83
N ASN A 66 35.62 15.90 -2.52
CA ASN A 66 35.69 17.33 -2.23
C ASN A 66 35.58 18.20 -3.51
N GLU A 67 35.74 17.58 -4.68
CA GLU A 67 35.66 18.24 -5.99
C GLU A 67 34.29 18.07 -6.64
N LEU A 68 33.38 17.31 -6.02
CA LEU A 68 32.04 17.08 -6.55
C LEU A 68 31.26 18.40 -6.60
N ALA A 69 30.79 18.74 -7.80
CA ALA A 69 29.84 19.84 -7.95
C ALA A 69 28.58 19.54 -7.13
N PRO A 70 27.98 20.56 -6.49
CA PRO A 70 26.68 20.38 -5.87
C PRO A 70 25.66 19.94 -6.93
N PHE A 71 24.67 19.13 -6.52
CA PHE A 71 23.56 18.82 -7.40
C PHE A 71 22.91 20.13 -7.88
N PRO A 72 22.58 20.25 -9.18
CA PRO A 72 21.78 21.38 -9.64
C PRO A 72 20.43 21.37 -8.92
N SER A 73 19.75 22.51 -8.95
CA SER A 73 18.37 22.58 -8.48
C SER A 73 17.53 21.49 -9.16
N PRO A 74 16.61 20.82 -8.43
CA PRO A 74 15.75 19.81 -9.02
C PRO A 74 15.01 20.35 -10.25
N GLU A 75 15.06 19.59 -11.34
CA GLU A 75 14.33 19.89 -12.57
C GLU A 75 12.98 19.18 -12.56
N GLY A 76 11.94 19.86 -13.02
CA GLY A 76 10.61 19.31 -13.13
C GLY A 76 9.74 20.15 -14.07
N ALA A 77 8.72 19.53 -14.64
CA ALA A 77 7.70 20.27 -15.38
C ALA A 77 6.99 21.26 -14.44
N SER A 78 6.54 22.40 -14.97
CA SER A 78 5.68 23.31 -14.21
C SER A 78 4.43 22.55 -13.74
N PRO A 79 4.01 22.73 -12.47
CA PRO A 79 2.81 22.08 -11.97
C PRO A 79 1.60 22.38 -12.86
N ALA A 80 0.76 21.36 -13.08
CA ALA A 80 -0.49 21.55 -13.82
C ALA A 80 -1.36 22.59 -13.10
N THR A 81 -1.97 23.51 -13.86
CA THR A 81 -2.92 24.46 -13.29
C THR A 81 -4.23 23.75 -12.97
N ILE A 82 -4.52 23.63 -11.68
CA ILE A 82 -5.70 22.95 -11.14
C ILE A 82 -6.61 23.99 -10.49
N ARG A 83 -7.91 23.96 -10.82
CA ARG A 83 -8.95 24.71 -10.12
C ARG A 83 -9.67 23.76 -9.16
N GLN A 84 -9.53 24.00 -7.87
CA GLN A 84 -10.22 23.21 -6.85
C GLN A 84 -11.65 23.72 -6.65
N HIS A 85 -12.65 22.84 -6.76
CA HIS A 85 -14.06 23.13 -6.49
C HIS A 85 -14.48 22.66 -5.10
N ALA A 86 -14.00 21.48 -4.70
CA ALA A 86 -14.20 20.92 -3.38
C ALA A 86 -12.87 20.36 -2.86
N ARG A 87 -12.52 20.67 -1.61
CA ARG A 87 -11.26 20.21 -1.01
C ARG A 87 -11.29 18.69 -0.79
N GLY A 88 -10.21 18.03 -1.18
CA GLY A 88 -9.96 16.64 -0.81
C GLY A 88 -9.67 16.43 0.68
N PHE A 89 -9.53 15.18 1.08
CA PHE A 89 -9.13 14.80 2.43
C PHE A 89 -8.35 13.49 2.41
N TYR A 90 -7.62 13.25 3.50
CA TYR A 90 -6.95 12.00 3.77
C TYR A 90 -7.09 11.68 5.26
N ASP A 91 -7.59 10.49 5.58
CA ASP A 91 -7.80 10.01 6.93
C ASP A 91 -7.29 8.56 7.01
N ARG A 92 -6.35 8.33 7.93
CA ARG A 92 -5.82 6.99 8.20
C ARG A 92 -5.94 6.72 9.69
N ARG A 93 -6.59 5.61 10.04
CA ARG A 93 -6.84 5.22 11.43
C ARG A 93 -6.44 3.78 11.66
N ARG A 94 -5.98 3.54 12.88
CA ARG A 94 -5.81 2.21 13.46
C ARG A 94 -6.69 2.15 14.70
N HIS A 95 -7.52 1.13 14.80
CA HIS A 95 -8.35 0.85 15.95
C HIS A 95 -8.03 -0.57 16.44
N VAL A 96 -7.93 -0.73 17.75
CA VAL A 96 -7.75 -2.03 18.40
C VAL A 96 -8.86 -2.15 19.43
N ASP A 97 -9.71 -3.15 19.26
CA ASP A 97 -10.73 -3.49 20.24
C ASP A 97 -10.04 -4.23 21.41
N LEU A 98 -10.13 -3.68 22.62
CA LEU A 98 -9.41 -4.23 23.77
C LEU A 98 -10.08 -5.48 24.37
N GLY A 99 -11.37 -5.71 24.09
CA GLY A 99 -12.10 -6.88 24.59
C GLY A 99 -11.91 -8.10 23.71
N THR A 100 -11.83 -7.89 22.40
CA THR A 100 -11.72 -8.95 21.38
C THR A 100 -10.33 -9.06 20.79
N GLY A 101 -9.45 -8.05 20.93
CA GLY A 101 -8.12 -8.02 20.32
C GLY A 101 -8.11 -7.70 18.82
N VAL A 102 -9.26 -7.55 18.17
CA VAL A 102 -9.36 -7.29 16.73
C VAL A 102 -8.75 -5.93 16.39
N GLU A 103 -7.88 -5.94 15.38
CA GLU A 103 -7.26 -4.75 14.82
C GLU A 103 -7.92 -4.36 13.49
N ILE A 104 -8.22 -3.07 13.36
CA ILE A 104 -8.80 -2.46 12.17
C ILE A 104 -7.89 -1.33 11.71
N ASN A 105 -7.46 -1.41 10.45
CA ASN A 105 -6.79 -0.32 9.75
C ASN A 105 -7.73 0.24 8.67
N SER A 106 -8.09 1.51 8.76
CA SER A 106 -8.92 2.18 7.75
C SER A 106 -8.18 3.32 7.07
N ARG A 107 -8.37 3.47 5.77
CA ARG A 107 -7.85 4.58 4.96
C ARG A 107 -8.98 5.15 4.13
N ARG A 108 -9.16 6.45 4.19
CA ARG A 108 -10.09 7.18 3.33
C ARG A 108 -9.34 8.30 2.64
N SER A 109 -9.54 8.44 1.35
CA SER A 109 -8.94 9.52 0.59
C SER A 109 -9.94 10.06 -0.42
N SER A 110 -9.87 11.36 -0.65
CA SER A 110 -10.51 11.98 -1.79
C SER A 110 -9.65 13.13 -2.26
N ILE A 111 -9.59 13.34 -3.58
CA ILE A 111 -9.06 14.59 -4.13
C ILE A 111 -10.11 15.71 -4.07
N GLY A 112 -11.34 15.40 -3.65
CA GLY A 112 -12.48 16.30 -3.74
C GLY A 112 -12.95 16.40 -5.19
N THR A 113 -13.11 17.61 -5.68
CA THR A 113 -13.46 17.89 -7.07
C THR A 113 -12.55 18.96 -7.61
N GLU A 114 -11.86 18.67 -8.70
CA GLU A 114 -10.87 19.55 -9.30
C GLU A 114 -11.03 19.58 -10.82
N THR A 115 -10.81 20.74 -11.44
CA THR A 115 -10.72 20.87 -12.90
C THR A 115 -9.29 21.15 -13.32
N HIS A 116 -8.81 20.37 -14.28
CA HIS A 116 -7.53 20.59 -14.95
C HIS A 116 -7.74 21.68 -16.00
N VAL A 117 -7.25 22.90 -15.72
CA VAL A 117 -7.59 24.10 -16.51
C VAL A 117 -7.19 23.98 -17.97
N HIS A 118 -6.07 23.31 -18.24
CA HIS A 118 -5.54 23.13 -19.59
C HIS A 118 -6.41 22.22 -20.49
N THR A 119 -7.17 21.27 -19.91
CA THR A 119 -8.00 20.31 -20.67
C THR A 119 -9.51 20.52 -20.49
N GLY A 120 -9.90 21.30 -19.48
CA GLY A 120 -11.29 21.43 -19.02
C GLY A 120 -11.81 20.19 -18.28
N LEU A 121 -10.96 19.20 -18.00
CA LEU A 121 -11.37 17.93 -17.40
C LEU A 121 -11.63 18.11 -15.89
N GLU A 122 -12.86 17.88 -15.46
CA GLU A 122 -13.19 17.71 -14.04
C GLU A 122 -12.94 16.27 -13.61
N ILE A 123 -12.26 16.11 -12.47
CA ILE A 123 -11.85 14.82 -11.91
C ILE A 123 -12.37 14.72 -10.48
N LYS A 124 -12.96 13.57 -10.14
CA LYS A 124 -13.24 13.17 -8.76
C LYS A 124 -12.64 11.80 -8.51
N ARG A 125 -11.99 11.65 -7.36
CA ARG A 125 -11.48 10.37 -6.87
C ARG A 125 -11.83 10.23 -5.41
N PHE A 126 -12.28 9.05 -5.04
CA PHE A 126 -12.58 8.67 -3.67
C PHE A 126 -12.17 7.22 -3.46
N SER A 127 -11.53 6.93 -2.32
CA SER A 127 -11.30 5.59 -1.84
C SER A 127 -11.65 5.47 -0.36
N ASN A 128 -12.21 4.34 0.01
CA ASN A 128 -12.43 3.92 1.40
C ASN A 128 -12.01 2.47 1.53
N GLU A 129 -10.94 2.24 2.28
CA GLU A 129 -10.36 0.93 2.52
C GLU A 129 -10.43 0.63 4.00
N ARG A 130 -10.77 -0.62 4.31
CA ARG A 130 -10.84 -1.13 5.68
C ARG A 130 -10.27 -2.53 5.70
N PHE A 131 -9.27 -2.74 6.55
CA PHE A 131 -8.59 -4.01 6.75
C PHE A 131 -8.73 -4.41 8.20
N GLU A 132 -9.26 -5.60 8.46
CA GLU A 132 -9.55 -6.15 9.77
C GLU A 132 -8.83 -7.48 9.96
N ILE A 133 -8.28 -7.72 11.14
CA ILE A 133 -7.63 -8.98 11.50
C ILE A 133 -7.62 -9.17 13.01
N HIS A 134 -7.81 -10.40 13.47
CA HIS A 134 -7.43 -10.79 14.83
C HIS A 134 -5.94 -11.18 14.84
N PRO A 135 -5.10 -10.58 15.70
CA PRO A 135 -3.65 -10.82 15.70
C PRO A 135 -3.30 -12.30 15.93
N ASP A 136 -4.19 -13.04 16.60
CA ASP A 136 -4.00 -14.47 16.82
C ASP A 136 -4.55 -15.43 15.77
N ASP A 137 -5.23 -14.93 14.75
CA ASP A 137 -5.77 -15.77 13.69
C ASP A 137 -5.48 -15.15 12.33
N PRO A 138 -4.46 -15.61 11.59
CA PRO A 138 -4.15 -15.05 10.28
C PRO A 138 -5.25 -15.33 9.23
N ASN A 139 -6.19 -16.24 9.51
CA ASN A 139 -7.30 -16.55 8.62
C ASN A 139 -8.55 -15.70 8.90
N SER A 140 -8.48 -14.84 9.92
CA SER A 140 -9.51 -13.84 10.21
C SER A 140 -9.38 -12.56 9.39
N ALA A 141 -8.33 -12.43 8.56
CA ALA A 141 -8.09 -11.21 7.82
C ALA A 141 -9.17 -10.95 6.76
N ILE A 142 -9.75 -9.75 6.80
CA ILE A 142 -10.76 -9.27 5.86
C ILE A 142 -10.36 -7.88 5.38
N GLY A 143 -10.49 -7.63 4.09
CA GLY A 143 -10.17 -6.35 3.46
C GLY A 143 -11.32 -5.93 2.58
N THR A 144 -11.87 -4.75 2.81
CA THR A 144 -12.92 -4.16 1.98
C THR A 144 -12.43 -2.85 1.39
N CYS A 145 -12.66 -2.67 0.10
CA CYS A 145 -12.23 -1.51 -0.67
C CYS A 145 -13.41 -0.98 -1.49
N HIS A 146 -13.73 0.29 -1.31
CA HIS A 146 -14.65 1.03 -2.17
C HIS A 146 -13.88 2.13 -2.88
N TRP A 147 -13.94 2.13 -4.22
CA TRP A 147 -13.26 3.10 -5.06
C TRP A 147 -14.26 3.72 -6.02
N CYS A 148 -14.19 5.05 -6.14
CA CYS A 148 -14.93 5.80 -7.16
C CYS A 148 -13.95 6.72 -7.87
N GLN A 149 -13.97 6.68 -9.20
CA GLN A 149 -13.23 7.59 -10.04
C GLN A 149 -14.14 8.09 -11.15
N SER A 150 -14.29 9.40 -11.26
CA SER A 150 -15.05 10.03 -12.33
C SER A 150 -14.24 11.11 -13.05
N TYR A 151 -14.57 11.23 -14.34
CA TYR A 151 -14.07 12.23 -15.26
C TYR A 151 -15.27 12.85 -15.97
N SER A 152 -15.24 14.15 -16.19
CA SER A 152 -16.28 14.83 -16.95
C SER A 152 -15.75 16.09 -17.63
N ARG A 153 -16.33 16.42 -18.78
CA ARG A 153 -16.05 17.64 -19.54
C ARG A 153 -17.26 17.93 -20.45
N ASP A 154 -17.85 19.10 -20.28
CA ASP A 154 -19.09 19.48 -20.98
C ASP A 154 -20.17 18.39 -20.79
N ASP A 155 -20.77 17.90 -21.87
CA ASP A 155 -21.79 16.85 -21.84
C ASP A 155 -21.21 15.42 -21.69
N TRP A 156 -19.87 15.27 -21.71
CA TRP A 156 -19.21 13.97 -21.60
C TRP A 156 -18.87 13.61 -20.15
N MET A 157 -19.08 12.36 -19.78
CA MET A 157 -18.73 11.79 -18.47
C MET A 157 -18.27 10.34 -18.59
N ALA A 158 -17.35 9.94 -17.71
CA ALA A 158 -17.01 8.54 -17.46
C ALA A 158 -16.77 8.33 -15.96
N GLU A 159 -17.45 7.35 -15.37
CA GLU A 159 -17.30 6.98 -13.95
C GLU A 159 -17.10 5.48 -13.81
N THR A 160 -16.22 5.09 -12.88
CA THR A 160 -16.07 3.72 -12.42
C THR A 160 -16.24 3.66 -10.91
N ARG A 161 -17.05 2.70 -10.46
CA ARG A 161 -17.20 2.36 -9.05
C ARG A 161 -16.85 0.90 -8.86
N THR A 162 -15.99 0.62 -7.89
CA THR A 162 -15.56 -0.73 -7.56
C THR A 162 -15.71 -0.97 -6.08
N ASP A 163 -16.43 -2.03 -5.73
CA ASP A 163 -16.52 -2.59 -4.38
C ASP A 163 -15.82 -3.95 -4.40
N VAL A 164 -14.82 -4.14 -3.55
CA VAL A 164 -14.09 -5.41 -3.43
C VAL A 164 -14.00 -5.80 -1.96
N SER A 165 -14.32 -7.05 -1.66
CA SER A 165 -14.02 -7.70 -0.39
C SER A 165 -13.08 -8.88 -0.62
N VAL A 166 -12.06 -9.00 0.21
CA VAL A 166 -11.11 -10.12 0.20
C VAL A 166 -11.14 -10.76 1.57
N TYR A 167 -11.26 -12.08 1.61
CA TYR A 167 -11.26 -12.89 2.82
C TYR A 167 -10.08 -13.86 2.79
N ALA A 168 -9.27 -13.85 3.84
CA ALA A 168 -8.11 -14.71 3.98
C ALA A 168 -8.48 -16.10 4.51
N LEU A 169 -9.23 -16.89 3.74
CA LEU A 169 -9.54 -18.26 4.15
C LEU A 169 -8.28 -19.12 4.17
N ARG A 170 -8.33 -20.23 4.92
CA ARG A 170 -7.13 -21.05 5.18
C ARG A 170 -6.39 -21.47 3.90
N ASP A 171 -7.13 -21.95 2.91
CA ASP A 171 -6.53 -22.54 1.70
C ASP A 171 -6.73 -21.65 0.45
N CYS A 172 -7.49 -20.55 0.55
CA CYS A 172 -7.72 -19.64 -0.55
C CYS A 172 -8.01 -18.20 -0.11
N TRP A 173 -7.83 -17.25 -1.02
CA TRP A 173 -8.37 -15.90 -0.95
C TRP A 173 -9.73 -15.90 -1.62
N ARG A 174 -10.80 -15.66 -0.85
CA ARG A 174 -12.11 -15.41 -1.47
C ARG A 174 -12.22 -13.94 -1.81
N ILE A 175 -12.42 -13.65 -3.08
CA ILE A 175 -12.61 -12.29 -3.59
C ILE A 175 -14.06 -12.15 -4.03
N GLU A 176 -14.75 -11.16 -3.48
CA GLU A 176 -16.07 -10.74 -3.93
C GLU A 176 -15.98 -9.33 -4.47
N ALA A 177 -16.35 -9.13 -5.72
CA ALA A 177 -16.18 -7.84 -6.37
C ALA A 177 -17.38 -7.44 -7.22
N ARG A 178 -17.62 -6.13 -7.25
CA ARG A 178 -18.59 -5.47 -8.11
C ARG A 178 -17.93 -4.27 -8.77
N LEU A 179 -18.07 -4.18 -10.09
CA LEU A 179 -17.64 -3.02 -10.88
C LEU A 179 -18.85 -2.47 -11.63
N VAL A 180 -19.06 -1.17 -11.54
CA VAL A 180 -20.07 -0.43 -12.31
C VAL A 180 -19.36 0.68 -13.07
N ALA A 181 -19.47 0.67 -14.40
CA ALA A 181 -19.02 1.73 -15.27
C ALA A 181 -20.22 2.51 -15.81
N ARG A 182 -20.11 3.84 -15.82
CA ARG A 182 -21.17 4.76 -16.25
C ARG A 182 -20.63 5.82 -17.20
N ASP A 183 -21.47 6.28 -18.10
CA ASP A 183 -21.29 7.50 -18.89
C ASP A 183 -22.44 8.49 -18.61
N ALA A 184 -22.58 9.50 -19.45
CA ALA A 184 -23.63 10.51 -19.32
C ALA A 184 -25.07 9.95 -19.44
N ASP A 185 -25.25 8.84 -20.15
CA ASP A 185 -26.56 8.24 -20.45
C ASP A 185 -26.95 7.13 -19.47
N GLY A 186 -25.99 6.60 -18.70
CA GLY A 186 -26.28 5.66 -17.62
C GLY A 186 -25.19 4.61 -17.39
N VAL A 187 -25.60 3.39 -17.03
CA VAL A 187 -24.68 2.27 -16.82
C VAL A 187 -24.35 1.65 -18.17
N VAL A 188 -23.06 1.67 -18.53
CA VAL A 188 -22.55 1.07 -19.76
C VAL A 188 -22.04 -0.36 -19.55
N ALA A 189 -21.58 -0.66 -18.33
CA ALA A 189 -21.19 -2.01 -17.95
C ALA A 189 -21.34 -2.22 -16.45
N GLU A 190 -21.79 -3.42 -16.08
CA GLU A 190 -21.79 -3.89 -14.71
C GLU A 190 -21.26 -5.32 -14.67
N ARG A 191 -20.35 -5.58 -13.73
CA ARG A 191 -19.80 -6.92 -13.48
C ARG A 191 -19.87 -7.19 -12.00
N LYS A 192 -20.31 -8.39 -11.65
CA LYS A 192 -20.24 -8.93 -10.30
C LYS A 192 -19.64 -10.33 -10.39
N TRP A 193 -18.65 -10.61 -9.57
CA TRP A 193 -18.04 -11.93 -9.53
C TRP A 193 -17.58 -12.28 -8.13
N THR A 194 -17.47 -13.60 -7.92
CA THR A 194 -16.85 -14.20 -6.76
C THR A 194 -15.86 -15.22 -7.28
N GLU A 195 -14.64 -15.20 -6.75
CA GLU A 195 -13.61 -16.17 -7.11
C GLU A 195 -12.81 -16.57 -5.87
N ASP A 196 -12.37 -17.82 -5.85
CA ASP A 196 -11.46 -18.35 -4.84
C ASP A 196 -10.10 -18.55 -5.50
N VAL A 197 -9.08 -17.85 -5.00
CA VAL A 197 -7.70 -17.95 -5.48
C VAL A 197 -6.89 -18.79 -4.50
N PRO A 198 -6.21 -19.88 -4.89
CA PRO A 198 -5.40 -20.69 -3.99
C PRO A 198 -4.37 -19.87 -3.21
N ARG A 199 -4.14 -20.26 -1.95
CA ARG A 199 -3.20 -19.58 -1.04
C ARG A 199 -1.86 -20.32 -1.03
N ASP A 200 -1.09 -20.17 -2.11
CA ASP A 200 0.15 -20.91 -2.33
C ASP A 200 1.34 -20.33 -1.51
N LEU A 201 1.51 -19.01 -1.56
CA LEU A 201 2.39 -18.19 -0.72
C LEU A 201 1.76 -16.79 -0.61
N VAL A 202 2.23 -15.94 0.30
CA VAL A 202 1.76 -14.55 0.40
C VAL A 202 1.98 -13.78 -0.90
#